data_AF-A0A3B3CNC1-F1
#
_entry.id   AF-A0A3B3CNC1-F1
#
_cell.length_a   1.000
_cell.length_b   1.000
_cell.length_c   1.000
_cell.angle_alpha   90.00
_cell.angle_beta   90.00
_cell.angle_gamma   90.00
#
_symmetry.space_group_name_H-M   'P 1'
#
loop_
_entity.id
_entity.type
_entity.pdbx_description
1 polymer ?
#
loop_
_entity_poly.entity_id
_entity_poly.type
_entity_poly.pdbx_seq_one_letter_code
_entity_poly.pdbx_strand_id
1 'polypeptide(L)'
;TSYGSSRWTVTSEVLPRYHLHVQKVLLWGRYRNWTQVTDCSPGGEGRGLQQKKDEESAGGNRAGAGGKKASAAQLRIQKDINELNLPKTCEISFPDDDDLLNFRLIISPDEGFYKGGKFVFSFKVGQGYPHDPPKVKCETMVYHPNIDLEGNVCLNILRSVLQNRGPVGSGFWRVTCALLLHREDWKPVLTINSIIYGLQYLFLEPNPEDPLNKEAAEVLQTNRRLFEQNVHRSLRGGYVGATYFERCLK
;
A
#
# COMPACT_ATOMS: atom_id res chain seq x y z
N THR A 1 -29.75 14.80 46.25
CA THR A 1 -28.48 14.42 46.91
C THR A 1 -28.19 12.96 46.61
N SER A 2 -26.95 12.68 46.18
CA SER A 2 -26.26 11.38 46.31
C SER A 2 -26.72 10.19 45.43
N TYR A 3 -26.06 9.98 44.28
CA TYR A 3 -25.01 8.97 44.03
C TYR A 3 -25.50 7.50 43.96
N GLY A 4 -25.71 7.02 42.73
CA GLY A 4 -25.82 5.59 42.41
C GLY A 4 -24.46 5.06 41.95
N SER A 5 -23.96 4.05 42.67
CA SER A 5 -22.65 3.41 42.46
C SER A 5 -22.74 2.26 41.43
N SER A 6 -21.94 2.40 40.38
CA SER A 6 -21.14 1.40 39.65
C SER A 6 -21.52 -0.10 39.70
N ARG A 7 -22.01 -0.63 38.57
CA ARG A 7 -21.54 -1.93 38.04
C ARG A 7 -21.86 -2.05 36.54
N TRP A 8 -20.92 -1.65 35.68
CA TRP A 8 -20.93 -2.02 34.27
C TRP A 8 -20.04 -3.26 34.09
N THR A 9 -20.67 -4.40 33.83
CA THR A 9 -20.00 -5.60 33.32
C THR A 9 -19.52 -5.32 31.89
N VAL A 10 -18.20 -5.33 31.70
CA VAL A 10 -17.58 -5.39 30.37
C VAL A 10 -17.79 -6.80 29.84
N THR A 11 -18.70 -6.96 28.87
CA THR A 11 -18.77 -8.19 28.07
C THR A 11 -17.65 -8.12 27.02
N SER A 12 -16.50 -8.69 27.37
CA SER A 12 -15.41 -8.97 26.45
C SER A 12 -15.76 -10.17 25.60
N GLU A 13 -16.43 -9.99 24.47
CA GLU A 13 -16.55 -11.03 23.43
C GLU A 13 -17.33 -10.45 22.25
N VAL A 14 -16.65 -9.83 21.29
CA VAL A 14 -16.73 -10.11 19.84
C VAL A 14 -15.53 -9.38 19.19
N LEU A 15 -14.87 -10.04 18.23
CA LEU A 15 -13.83 -9.55 17.30
C LEU A 15 -12.33 -9.78 17.62
N PRO A 16 -11.84 -11.04 17.70
CA PRO A 16 -10.41 -11.34 17.53
C PRO A 16 -10.04 -11.84 16.12
N ARG A 17 -10.97 -12.01 15.16
CA ARG A 17 -10.63 -12.71 13.90
C ARG A 17 -10.02 -11.85 12.79
N TYR A 18 -10.28 -10.54 12.75
CA TYR A 18 -9.77 -9.66 11.69
C TYR A 18 -8.38 -9.08 12.00
N HIS A 19 -8.15 -8.67 13.26
CA HIS A 19 -6.85 -8.17 13.73
C HIS A 19 -5.72 -9.21 13.57
N LEU A 20 -6.04 -10.49 13.81
CA LEU A 20 -5.11 -11.59 13.64
C LEU A 20 -4.83 -11.92 12.18
N HIS A 21 -5.71 -11.63 11.21
CA HIS A 21 -5.48 -12.01 9.82
C HIS A 21 -4.48 -11.07 9.12
N VAL A 22 -4.59 -9.76 9.34
CA VAL A 22 -3.63 -8.78 8.79
C VAL A 22 -2.27 -8.92 9.46
N GLN A 23 -2.22 -9.05 10.81
CA GLN A 23 -0.96 -9.31 11.51
C GLN A 23 -0.37 -10.68 11.14
N LYS A 24 -1.19 -11.72 10.94
CA LYS A 24 -0.68 -13.03 10.49
C LYS A 24 -0.24 -13.02 9.04
N VAL A 25 -0.88 -12.32 8.11
CA VAL A 25 -0.40 -12.23 6.72
C VAL A 25 0.95 -11.53 6.66
N LEU A 26 1.17 -10.52 7.50
CA LEU A 26 2.47 -9.83 7.66
C LEU A 26 3.52 -10.73 8.37
N LEU A 27 3.11 -11.58 9.33
CA LEU A 27 4.00 -12.50 10.06
C LEU A 27 4.25 -13.86 9.37
N TRP A 28 3.35 -14.35 8.51
CA TRP A 28 3.42 -15.67 7.87
C TRP A 28 4.37 -15.71 6.67
N GLY A 29 4.72 -14.54 6.13
CA GLY A 29 5.87 -14.39 5.21
C GLY A 29 7.23 -14.72 5.85
N ARG A 30 7.28 -15.03 7.15
CA ARG A 30 8.50 -15.30 7.93
C ARG A 30 8.85 -16.79 8.10
N TYR A 31 8.02 -17.74 7.66
CA TYR A 31 8.16 -19.16 8.05
C TYR A 31 8.20 -20.22 6.94
N ARG A 32 8.46 -19.86 5.67
CA ARG A 32 8.77 -20.86 4.63
C ARG A 32 10.17 -20.67 4.06
N ASN A 33 11.00 -21.68 4.34
CA ASN A 33 12.31 -22.04 3.77
C ASN A 33 13.56 -21.46 4.46
N TRP A 34 13.74 -21.86 5.73
CA TRP A 34 15.05 -22.26 6.25
C TRP A 34 15.01 -23.76 6.50
N THR A 35 15.32 -24.54 5.47
CA THR A 35 15.76 -25.93 5.64
C THR A 35 17.02 -26.09 4.83
N GLN A 36 18.09 -26.32 5.57
CA GLN A 36 19.42 -26.61 5.08
C GLN A 36 19.40 -27.78 4.10
N VAL A 37 20.08 -27.60 2.97
CA VAL A 37 20.78 -28.70 2.32
C VAL A 37 22.24 -28.26 2.27
N THR A 38 22.98 -28.63 3.30
CA THR A 38 24.44 -28.69 3.27
C THR A 38 24.80 -30.14 2.97
N ASP A 39 25.27 -30.43 1.76
CA ASP A 39 26.38 -31.36 1.59
C ASP A 39 27.04 -31.21 0.23
N CYS A 40 28.28 -31.70 0.12
CA CYS A 40 29.22 -31.71 -1.00
C CYS A 40 30.23 -30.55 -1.07
N SER A 41 31.33 -30.75 -0.36
CA SER A 41 32.70 -30.51 -0.88
C SER A 41 33.28 -31.86 -1.35
N PRO A 42 34.33 -31.96 -2.19
CA PRO A 42 35.42 -30.98 -2.34
C PRO A 42 35.93 -30.72 -3.78
N GLY A 43 36.73 -29.64 -3.90
CA GLY A 43 37.84 -29.54 -4.85
C GLY A 43 37.63 -28.61 -6.05
N GLY A 44 38.60 -27.71 -6.27
CA GLY A 44 38.81 -27.07 -7.58
C GLY A 44 39.06 -25.58 -7.53
N GLU A 45 40.33 -25.20 -7.61
CA GLU A 45 40.88 -23.85 -7.71
C GLU A 45 40.33 -23.04 -8.90
N GLY A 46 40.40 -21.70 -8.79
CA GLY A 46 40.82 -20.89 -9.94
C GLY A 46 39.97 -19.68 -10.32
N ARG A 47 40.51 -18.50 -10.00
CA ARG A 47 40.59 -17.28 -10.83
C ARG A 47 39.29 -16.60 -11.25
N GLY A 48 39.12 -15.38 -10.71
CA GLY A 48 38.16 -14.40 -11.19
C GLY A 48 38.44 -13.92 -12.61
N LEU A 49 37.40 -13.37 -13.23
CA LEU A 49 37.48 -12.52 -14.43
C LEU A 49 36.26 -11.59 -14.44
N GLN A 50 36.56 -10.29 -14.54
CA GLN A 50 35.66 -9.21 -14.92
C GLN A 50 34.77 -9.60 -16.11
N GLN A 51 33.47 -9.30 -16.06
CA GLN A 51 32.64 -9.21 -17.26
C GLN A 51 32.44 -7.75 -17.67
N LYS A 52 32.98 -7.46 -18.86
CA LYS A 52 32.79 -6.24 -19.65
C LYS A 52 31.33 -6.09 -20.08
N LYS A 53 30.87 -4.84 -20.08
CA LYS A 53 29.76 -4.35 -20.89
C LYS A 53 30.14 -4.45 -22.36
N ASP A 54 29.25 -4.98 -23.19
CA ASP A 54 29.22 -4.72 -24.61
C ASP A 54 27.81 -4.21 -24.98
N GLU A 55 27.75 -2.96 -25.41
CA GLU A 55 26.72 -2.43 -26.30
C GLU A 55 27.33 -2.47 -27.71
N GLU A 56 26.63 -3.04 -28.69
CA GLU A 56 26.26 -2.28 -29.90
C GLU A 56 25.31 -3.03 -30.85
N SER A 57 24.64 -2.19 -31.63
CA SER A 57 23.50 -2.39 -32.51
C SER A 57 23.91 -2.86 -33.91
N ALA A 58 23.04 -3.63 -34.59
CA ALA A 58 22.42 -3.23 -35.88
C ALA A 58 21.80 -4.42 -36.65
N GLY A 59 20.51 -4.25 -37.01
CA GLY A 59 19.99 -4.44 -38.37
C GLY A 59 19.79 -5.86 -38.93
N GLY A 60 18.55 -6.35 -38.88
CA GLY A 60 18.10 -7.49 -39.68
C GLY A 60 16.58 -7.63 -39.72
N ASN A 61 15.94 -7.12 -40.78
CA ASN A 61 14.50 -7.12 -40.98
C ASN A 61 13.99 -8.55 -41.31
N ARG A 62 13.21 -9.15 -40.41
CA ARG A 62 12.33 -10.30 -40.70
C ARG A 62 10.98 -10.08 -40.02
N ALA A 63 9.99 -9.69 -40.81
CA ALA A 63 8.59 -9.73 -40.43
C ALA A 63 8.16 -11.20 -40.28
N GLY A 64 8.19 -11.68 -39.04
CA GLY A 64 7.51 -12.90 -38.61
C GLY A 64 6.70 -12.55 -37.37
N ALA A 65 5.45 -13.00 -37.30
CA ALA A 65 4.52 -12.76 -36.22
C ALA A 65 5.11 -13.22 -34.87
N GLY A 66 5.82 -12.30 -34.21
CA GLY A 66 6.47 -12.52 -32.93
C GLY A 66 5.56 -12.02 -31.82
N GLY A 67 4.90 -12.94 -31.12
CA GLY A 67 4.29 -12.61 -29.83
C GLY A 67 5.36 -11.93 -28.97
N LYS A 68 5.11 -10.68 -28.58
CA LYS A 68 6.04 -9.93 -27.72
C LYS A 68 6.24 -10.75 -26.45
N LYS A 69 7.48 -11.13 -26.13
CA LYS A 69 7.79 -11.80 -24.87
C LYS A 69 7.33 -10.89 -23.73
N ALA A 70 6.47 -11.41 -22.86
CA ALA A 70 5.98 -10.67 -21.71
C ALA A 70 7.16 -10.26 -20.80
N SER A 71 7.15 -9.02 -20.31
CA SER A 71 8.16 -8.55 -19.35
C SER A 71 8.01 -9.26 -18.01
N ALA A 72 9.06 -9.28 -17.18
CA ALA A 72 8.98 -9.85 -15.84
C ALA A 72 7.88 -9.20 -14.99
N ALA A 73 7.71 -7.87 -15.13
CA ALA A 73 6.61 -7.13 -14.52
C ALA A 73 5.24 -7.60 -15.02
N GLN A 74 5.08 -7.82 -16.33
CA GLN A 74 3.83 -8.32 -16.91
C GLN A 74 3.47 -9.72 -16.40
N LEU A 75 4.43 -10.64 -16.34
CA LEU A 75 4.22 -11.98 -15.80
C LEU A 75 3.85 -11.92 -14.31
N ARG A 76 4.50 -11.03 -13.56
CA ARG A 76 4.25 -10.88 -12.13
C ARG A 76 2.90 -10.25 -11.84
N ILE A 77 2.51 -9.18 -12.54
CA ILE A 77 1.20 -8.55 -12.33
C ILE A 77 0.06 -9.48 -12.75
N GLN A 78 0.22 -10.22 -13.86
CA GLN A 78 -0.78 -11.20 -14.28
C GLN A 78 -1.05 -12.22 -13.18
N LYS A 79 0.00 -12.72 -12.53
CA LYS A 79 -0.13 -13.63 -11.38
C LYS A 79 -0.86 -12.95 -10.22
N ASP A 80 -0.44 -11.75 -9.82
CA ASP A 80 -1.03 -11.03 -8.70
C ASP A 80 -2.52 -10.69 -8.94
N ILE A 81 -2.91 -10.36 -10.18
CA ILE A 81 -4.31 -10.12 -10.58
C ILE A 81 -5.13 -11.42 -10.56
N ASN A 82 -4.57 -12.53 -11.06
CA ASN A 82 -5.25 -13.83 -11.06
C ASN A 82 -5.45 -14.39 -9.65
N GLU A 83 -4.60 -14.02 -8.70
CA GLU A 83 -4.67 -14.43 -7.29
C GLU A 83 -5.38 -13.37 -6.41
N LEU A 84 -6.08 -12.39 -7.00
CA LEU A 84 -6.81 -11.38 -6.24
C LEU A 84 -7.90 -12.03 -5.36
N ASN A 85 -7.92 -11.60 -4.10
CA ASN A 85 -8.96 -11.96 -3.14
C ASN A 85 -9.53 -10.68 -2.53
N LEU A 86 -10.52 -10.12 -3.20
CA LEU A 86 -11.09 -8.81 -2.88
C LEU A 86 -12.11 -8.92 -1.73
N PRO A 87 -12.03 -8.05 -0.71
CA PRO A 87 -13.12 -7.83 0.22
C PRO A 87 -14.40 -7.39 -0.49
N LYS A 88 -15.57 -7.64 0.10
CA LYS A 88 -16.88 -7.23 -0.46
C LYS A 88 -17.02 -5.70 -0.64
N THR A 89 -16.24 -4.93 0.10
CA THR A 89 -16.20 -3.48 0.02
C THR A 89 -15.29 -2.98 -1.11
N CYS A 90 -14.64 -3.87 -1.86
CA CYS A 90 -13.64 -3.51 -2.87
C CYS A 90 -14.04 -4.07 -4.24
N GLU A 91 -13.93 -3.24 -5.27
CA GLU A 91 -14.13 -3.60 -6.67
C GLU A 91 -12.92 -3.15 -7.48
N ILE A 92 -12.52 -3.94 -8.47
CA ILE A 92 -11.45 -3.58 -9.41
C ILE A 92 -12.07 -3.33 -10.79
N SER A 93 -11.57 -2.33 -11.51
CA SER A 93 -11.99 -2.04 -12.87
C SER A 93 -10.78 -1.77 -13.75
N PHE A 94 -10.74 -2.39 -14.92
CA PHE A 94 -9.73 -2.17 -15.95
C PHE A 94 -10.36 -1.29 -17.04
N PRO A 95 -9.86 -0.06 -17.26
CA PRO A 95 -10.34 0.77 -18.37
C PRO A 95 -10.06 0.16 -19.75
N ASP A 96 -9.01 -0.66 -19.83
CA ASP A 96 -8.60 -1.42 -21.01
C ASP A 96 -8.28 -2.85 -20.55
N ASP A 97 -8.98 -3.84 -21.10
CA ASP A 97 -8.83 -5.25 -20.72
C ASP A 97 -7.46 -5.84 -21.11
N ASP A 98 -6.76 -5.22 -22.07
CA ASP A 98 -5.42 -5.62 -22.50
C ASP A 98 -4.31 -4.96 -21.64
N ASP A 99 -4.64 -3.93 -20.83
CA ASP A 99 -3.70 -3.20 -19.97
C ASP A 99 -3.87 -3.55 -18.49
N LEU A 100 -3.24 -4.65 -18.08
CA LEU A 100 -3.20 -5.05 -16.66
C LEU A 100 -2.29 -4.16 -15.78
N LEU A 101 -1.51 -3.24 -16.37
CA LEU A 101 -0.59 -2.38 -15.63
C LEU A 101 -1.28 -1.12 -15.11
N ASN A 102 -2.41 -0.73 -15.70
CA ASN A 102 -3.19 0.44 -15.31
C ASN A 102 -4.63 0.02 -14.99
N PHE A 103 -5.00 0.09 -13.72
CA PHE A 103 -6.34 -0.28 -13.28
C PHE A 103 -6.81 0.65 -12.16
N ARG A 104 -8.10 0.58 -11.84
CA ARG A 104 -8.67 1.30 -10.71
C ARG A 104 -9.18 0.33 -9.66
N LEU A 105 -9.03 0.73 -8.41
CA LEU A 105 -9.64 0.11 -7.25
C LEU A 105 -10.71 1.05 -6.71
N ILE A 106 -11.91 0.53 -6.48
CA ILE A 106 -13.00 1.24 -5.83
C ILE A 106 -13.17 0.63 -4.45
N ILE A 107 -13.10 1.46 -3.41
CA ILE A 107 -13.36 1.07 -2.02
C ILE A 107 -14.65 1.75 -1.57
N SER A 108 -15.60 0.95 -1.09
CA SER A 108 -16.86 1.39 -0.48
C SER A 108 -16.98 0.85 0.94
N PRO A 109 -16.42 1.53 1.95
CA PRO A 109 -16.47 1.07 3.33
C PRO A 109 -17.91 0.92 3.83
N ASP A 110 -18.18 -0.16 4.56
CA ASP A 110 -19.48 -0.48 5.16
C ASP A 110 -19.53 -0.22 6.68
N GLU A 111 -18.40 0.12 7.27
CA GLU A 111 -18.21 0.50 8.67
C GLU A 111 -17.16 1.62 8.82
N GLY A 112 -16.91 2.07 10.05
CA GLY A 112 -15.98 3.17 10.36
C GLY A 112 -16.50 4.56 9.96
N PHE A 113 -15.62 5.56 10.03
CA PHE A 113 -15.96 6.96 9.76
C PHE A 113 -16.41 7.21 8.32
N TYR A 114 -15.91 6.41 7.37
CA TYR A 114 -16.12 6.59 5.94
C TYR A 114 -17.22 5.69 5.39
N LYS A 115 -18.04 5.10 6.26
CA LYS A 115 -19.16 4.26 5.89
C LYS A 115 -20.06 4.95 4.88
N GLY A 116 -20.36 4.25 3.78
CA GLY A 116 -21.22 4.74 2.71
C GLY A 116 -20.53 5.70 1.73
N GLY A 117 -19.24 5.99 1.91
CA GLY A 117 -18.41 6.64 0.90
C GLY A 117 -18.04 5.69 -0.25
N LYS A 118 -17.59 6.25 -1.37
CA LYS A 118 -17.05 5.56 -2.53
C LYS A 118 -15.76 6.26 -2.96
N PHE A 119 -14.63 5.56 -2.84
CA PHE A 119 -13.29 6.10 -3.07
C PHE A 119 -12.61 5.36 -4.21
N VAL A 120 -12.16 6.09 -5.21
CA VAL A 120 -11.52 5.53 -6.41
C VAL A 120 -10.02 5.78 -6.33
N PHE A 121 -9.24 4.73 -6.54
CA PHE A 121 -7.79 4.78 -6.59
C PHE A 121 -7.31 4.31 -7.95
N SER A 122 -6.39 5.05 -8.57
CA SER A 122 -5.66 4.60 -9.76
C SER A 122 -4.39 3.87 -9.34
N PHE A 123 -4.13 2.74 -9.99
CA PHE A 123 -2.91 1.96 -9.88
C PHE A 123 -2.15 2.04 -11.19
N LYS A 124 -0.84 2.29 -11.10
CA LYS A 124 0.09 2.25 -12.22
C LYS A 124 1.30 1.41 -11.87
N VAL A 125 1.35 0.22 -12.46
CA VAL A 125 2.44 -0.76 -12.28
C VAL A 125 3.58 -0.41 -13.25
N GLY A 126 4.75 -0.12 -12.71
CA GLY A 126 5.95 0.15 -13.51
C GLY A 126 6.64 -1.13 -13.99
N GLN A 127 7.55 -1.00 -14.97
CA GLN A 127 8.35 -2.14 -15.45
C GLN A 127 9.34 -2.68 -14.40
N GLY A 128 9.60 -1.93 -13.33
CA GLY A 128 10.38 -2.37 -12.18
C GLY A 128 9.63 -3.28 -11.21
N TYR A 129 8.33 -3.53 -11.41
CA TYR A 129 7.55 -4.41 -10.54
C TYR A 129 8.08 -5.86 -10.60
N PRO A 130 8.28 -6.56 -9.47
CA PRO A 130 7.88 -6.20 -8.10
C PRO A 130 8.99 -5.52 -7.25
N HIS A 131 10.13 -5.17 -7.83
CA HIS A 131 11.21 -4.50 -7.10
C HIS A 131 10.80 -3.09 -6.66
N ASP A 132 10.12 -2.37 -7.54
CA ASP A 132 9.47 -1.10 -7.23
C ASP A 132 7.97 -1.33 -6.94
N PRO A 133 7.39 -0.60 -5.96
CA PRO A 133 5.95 -0.64 -5.73
C PRO A 133 5.19 -0.01 -6.91
N PRO A 134 3.93 -0.39 -7.13
CA PRO A 134 3.07 0.35 -8.04
C PRO A 134 2.80 1.75 -7.50
N LYS A 135 2.60 2.72 -8.40
CA LYS A 135 2.15 4.06 -8.02
C LYS A 135 0.64 4.01 -7.78
N VAL A 136 0.21 4.52 -6.64
CA VAL A 136 -1.20 4.60 -6.25
C VAL A 136 -1.57 6.05 -6.01
N LYS A 137 -2.70 6.49 -6.57
CA LYS A 137 -3.30 7.80 -6.28
C LYS A 137 -4.79 7.68 -6.00
N CYS A 138 -5.28 8.42 -5.02
CA CYS A 138 -6.70 8.62 -4.80
C CYS A 138 -7.22 9.63 -5.83
N GLU A 139 -8.18 9.24 -6.65
CA GLU A 139 -8.87 10.14 -7.59
C GLU A 139 -10.02 10.89 -6.90
N THR A 140 -10.52 10.37 -5.77
CA THR A 140 -11.62 10.98 -5.01
C THR A 140 -11.07 11.97 -3.98
N MET A 141 -11.53 13.22 -4.02
CA MET A 141 -11.22 14.20 -2.98
C MET A 141 -11.87 13.79 -1.66
N VAL A 142 -11.06 13.62 -0.61
CA VAL A 142 -11.53 13.09 0.68
C VAL A 142 -10.82 13.77 1.86
N TYR A 143 -11.58 14.07 2.91
CA TYR A 143 -11.02 14.55 4.17
C TYR A 143 -10.46 13.37 4.96
N HIS A 144 -9.15 13.11 4.84
CA HIS A 144 -8.49 11.94 5.44
C HIS A 144 -7.06 12.26 5.91
N PRO A 145 -6.60 11.80 7.11
CA PRO A 145 -5.25 12.06 7.61
C PRO A 145 -4.11 11.65 6.67
N ASN A 146 -4.24 10.47 6.05
CA ASN A 146 -3.21 9.88 5.17
C ASN A 146 -3.39 10.14 3.67
N ILE A 147 -4.30 11.03 3.26
CA ILE A 147 -4.53 11.38 1.84
C ILE A 147 -4.56 12.92 1.72
N ASP A 148 -3.77 13.49 0.81
CA ASP A 148 -3.81 14.92 0.52
C ASP A 148 -4.83 15.29 -0.59
N LEU A 149 -4.93 16.58 -0.88
CA LEU A 149 -5.88 17.10 -1.86
C LEU A 149 -5.46 16.78 -3.31
N GLU A 150 -4.17 16.49 -3.53
CA GLU A 150 -3.59 16.07 -4.81
C GLU A 150 -3.69 14.54 -5.05
N GLY A 151 -4.29 13.82 -4.10
CA GLY A 151 -4.57 12.40 -4.18
C GLY A 151 -3.37 11.50 -3.84
N ASN A 152 -2.29 12.03 -3.28
CA ASN A 152 -1.19 11.21 -2.80
C ASN A 152 -1.62 10.47 -1.52
N VAL A 153 -1.15 9.23 -1.36
CA VAL A 153 -1.55 8.36 -0.26
C VAL A 153 -0.33 7.97 0.56
N CYS A 154 -0.38 8.20 1.87
CA CYS A 154 0.63 7.73 2.82
C CYS A 154 0.23 6.34 3.33
N LEU A 155 0.74 5.30 2.66
CA LEU A 155 0.61 3.91 3.10
C LEU A 155 2.01 3.33 3.28
N ASN A 156 2.30 2.80 4.47
CA ASN A 156 3.65 2.35 4.87
C ASN A 156 4.31 1.43 3.83
N ILE A 157 3.54 0.44 3.33
CA ILE A 157 4.04 -0.54 2.37
C ILE A 157 4.24 -0.01 0.95
N LEU A 158 3.83 1.22 0.62
CA LEU A 158 4.08 1.83 -0.71
C LEU A 158 5.40 2.60 -0.76
N ARG A 159 6.11 2.75 0.37
CA ARG A 159 7.37 3.49 0.43
C ARG A 159 8.51 2.62 -0.14
N SER A 160 9.18 3.10 -1.18
CA SER A 160 10.39 2.44 -1.70
C SER A 160 11.62 2.84 -0.87
N VAL A 161 12.40 1.84 -0.44
CA VAL A 161 13.67 2.01 0.28
C VAL A 161 14.70 2.82 -0.54
N LEU A 162 14.55 2.87 -1.87
CA LEU A 162 15.56 3.46 -2.76
C LEU A 162 15.42 4.97 -2.97
N GLN A 163 14.31 5.60 -2.58
CA GLN A 163 14.11 7.04 -2.76
C GLN A 163 14.87 7.92 -1.74
N ASN A 164 15.51 7.33 -0.72
CA ASN A 164 16.29 8.06 0.28
C ASN A 164 17.81 8.03 0.07
N ARG A 165 18.30 7.57 -1.09
CA ARG A 165 19.72 7.69 -1.44
C ARG A 165 20.04 9.06 -2.04
N GLY A 166 19.84 10.11 -1.26
CA GLY A 166 20.57 11.36 -1.49
C GLY A 166 22.08 11.11 -1.34
N PRO A 167 22.95 11.93 -1.95
CA PRO A 167 24.39 11.81 -1.78
C PRO A 167 24.74 11.97 -0.30
N VAL A 168 25.15 10.87 0.34
CA VAL A 168 25.42 10.81 1.77
C VAL A 168 26.76 11.49 2.05
N GLY A 169 26.71 12.78 2.34
CA GLY A 169 27.82 13.48 2.99
C GLY A 169 27.93 13.00 4.43
N SER A 170 29.03 12.32 4.76
CA SER A 170 29.45 11.86 6.08
C SER A 170 28.67 10.69 6.70
N GLY A 171 29.42 9.68 7.15
CA GLY A 171 28.94 8.37 7.60
C GLY A 171 28.13 8.34 8.91
N PHE A 172 27.60 9.47 9.37
CA PHE A 172 26.76 9.54 10.57
C PHE A 172 25.33 9.02 10.30
N TRP A 173 24.83 9.18 9.06
CA TRP A 173 23.48 8.71 8.70
C TRP A 173 23.31 7.19 8.61
N ARG A 174 24.41 6.40 8.61
CA ARG A 174 24.32 4.93 8.54
C ARG A 174 23.71 4.31 9.80
N VAL A 175 23.86 4.96 10.97
CA VAL A 175 23.40 4.40 12.25
C VAL A 175 22.01 4.92 12.62
N THR A 176 21.69 6.17 12.31
CA THR A 176 20.38 6.77 12.61
C THR A 176 19.27 6.34 11.64
N CYS A 177 19.53 6.15 10.34
CA CYS A 177 18.52 5.58 9.44
C CYS A 177 18.24 4.10 9.71
N ALA A 178 19.22 3.35 10.22
CA ALA A 178 19.02 1.94 10.58
C ALA A 178 18.25 1.77 11.91
N LEU A 179 18.30 2.74 12.83
CA LEU A 179 17.53 2.71 14.08
C LEU A 179 16.09 3.25 13.94
N LEU A 180 15.74 3.87 12.80
CA LEU A 180 14.37 4.23 12.44
C LEU A 180 13.64 3.13 11.62
N LEU A 181 14.20 1.91 11.57
CA LEU A 181 13.65 0.74 10.87
C LEU A 181 12.49 0.05 11.62
N HIS A 182 11.47 0.81 12.01
CA HIS A 182 10.15 0.27 12.38
C HIS A 182 9.07 0.66 11.37
N ARG A 183 9.45 0.98 10.13
CA ARG A 183 8.51 1.19 9.02
C ARG A 183 8.61 -0.01 8.09
N GLU A 184 7.52 -0.74 7.95
CA GLU A 184 7.40 -1.85 7.00
C GLU A 184 7.35 -1.28 5.58
N ASP A 185 8.53 -1.03 5.01
CA ASP A 185 8.69 -0.56 3.63
C ASP A 185 8.28 -1.63 2.60
N TRP A 186 8.10 -1.21 1.34
CA TRP A 186 7.82 -2.11 0.23
C TRP A 186 8.86 -3.24 0.13
N LYS A 187 8.37 -4.46 -0.06
CA LYS A 187 9.21 -5.63 -0.34
C LYS A 187 8.66 -6.35 -1.57
N PRO A 188 9.51 -6.89 -2.46
CA PRO A 188 9.05 -7.59 -3.67
C PRO A 188 8.18 -8.83 -3.42
N VAL A 189 8.13 -9.31 -2.17
CA VAL A 189 7.23 -10.38 -1.73
C VAL A 189 5.77 -9.92 -1.58
N LEU A 190 5.54 -8.62 -1.38
CA LEU A 190 4.20 -8.04 -1.30
C LEU A 190 3.55 -8.06 -2.68
N THR A 191 2.22 -8.11 -2.68
CA THR A 191 1.39 -8.23 -3.90
C THR A 191 0.37 -7.10 -3.96
N ILE A 192 -0.37 -7.03 -5.07
CA ILE A 192 -1.51 -6.09 -5.19
C ILE A 192 -2.54 -6.30 -4.06
N ASN A 193 -2.81 -7.55 -3.66
CA ASN A 193 -3.69 -7.84 -2.52
C ASN A 193 -3.21 -7.11 -1.24
N SER A 194 -1.92 -7.16 -0.93
CA SER A 194 -1.36 -6.48 0.26
C SER A 194 -1.66 -4.98 0.25
N ILE A 195 -1.57 -4.35 -0.92
CA ILE A 195 -1.86 -2.93 -1.09
C ILE A 195 -3.36 -2.65 -0.92
N ILE A 196 -4.23 -3.48 -1.53
CA ILE A 196 -5.69 -3.34 -1.41
C ILE A 196 -6.13 -3.42 0.06
N TYR A 197 -5.64 -4.40 0.81
CA TYR A 197 -5.92 -4.52 2.24
C TYR A 197 -5.37 -3.32 3.03
N GLY A 198 -4.17 -2.84 2.69
CA GLY A 198 -3.60 -1.63 3.30
C GLY A 198 -4.45 -0.38 3.07
N LEU A 199 -4.92 -0.15 1.84
CA LEU A 199 -5.80 0.96 1.49
C LEU A 199 -7.17 0.86 2.19
N GLN A 200 -7.76 -0.33 2.22
CA GLN A 200 -9.01 -0.58 2.95
C GLN A 200 -8.85 -0.24 4.44
N TYR A 201 -7.74 -0.68 5.05
CA TYR A 201 -7.46 -0.45 6.45
C TYR A 201 -7.33 1.03 6.80
N LEU A 202 -6.81 1.88 5.90
CA LEU A 202 -6.76 3.34 6.13
C LEU A 202 -8.14 3.95 6.39
N PHE A 203 -9.19 3.43 5.74
CA PHE A 203 -10.57 3.91 5.98
C PHE A 203 -11.21 3.33 7.25
N LEU A 204 -10.72 2.20 7.74
CA LEU A 204 -11.20 1.61 9.00
C LEU A 204 -10.54 2.29 10.19
N GLU A 205 -9.21 2.39 10.16
CA GLU A 205 -8.38 2.95 11.23
C GLU A 205 -7.40 3.98 10.64
N PRO A 206 -7.84 5.24 10.44
CA PRO A 206 -6.97 6.29 9.93
C PRO A 206 -5.80 6.52 10.87
N ASN A 207 -4.60 6.68 10.29
CA ASN A 207 -3.38 6.83 11.07
C ASN A 207 -3.01 8.31 11.24
N PRO A 208 -3.02 8.87 12.46
CA PRO A 208 -2.57 10.24 12.69
C PRO A 208 -1.04 10.41 12.64
N GLU A 209 -0.27 9.32 12.64
CA GLU A 209 1.19 9.36 12.53
C GLU A 209 1.64 9.62 11.08
N ASP A 210 2.56 10.57 10.88
CA ASP A 210 3.02 11.08 9.57
C ASP A 210 1.88 11.45 8.58
N PRO A 211 0.97 12.36 8.95
CA PRO A 211 -0.18 12.67 8.14
C PRO A 211 0.18 13.55 6.94
N LEU A 212 -0.50 13.32 5.81
CA LEU A 212 -0.47 14.23 4.67
C LEU A 212 -1.42 15.41 4.89
N ASN A 213 -2.56 15.15 5.53
CA ASN A 213 -3.49 16.17 5.99
C ASN A 213 -3.34 16.38 7.51
N LYS A 214 -2.52 17.36 7.88
CA LYS A 214 -2.20 17.67 9.30
C LYS A 214 -3.44 18.07 10.10
N GLU A 215 -4.34 18.85 9.51
CA GLU A 215 -5.58 19.28 10.17
C GLU A 215 -6.47 18.07 10.49
N ALA A 216 -6.69 17.18 9.51
CA ALA A 216 -7.48 15.97 9.73
C ALA A 216 -6.89 15.06 10.83
N ALA A 217 -5.57 14.93 10.87
CA ALA A 217 -4.88 14.14 11.89
C ALA A 217 -4.95 14.76 13.28
N GLU A 218 -4.83 16.09 13.39
CA GLU A 218 -4.96 16.81 14.66
C GLU A 218 -6.38 16.68 15.22
N VAL A 219 -7.40 16.88 14.38
CA VAL A 219 -8.80 16.74 14.80
C VAL A 219 -9.11 15.29 15.21
N LEU A 220 -8.56 14.30 14.52
CA LEU A 220 -8.72 12.89 14.89
C LEU A 220 -8.17 12.59 16.30
N GLN A 221 -7.00 13.13 16.64
CA GLN A 221 -6.37 12.94 17.94
C GLN A 221 -7.06 13.71 19.07
N THR A 222 -7.45 14.95 18.80
CA THR A 222 -7.97 15.87 19.82
C THR A 222 -9.47 15.71 20.04
N ASN A 223 -10.25 15.47 18.98
CA ASN A 223 -11.71 15.39 19.03
C ASN A 223 -12.27 14.43 17.97
N ARG A 224 -12.31 13.14 18.33
CA ARG A 224 -12.82 12.07 17.49
C ARG A 224 -14.24 12.31 16.95
N ARG A 225 -15.11 12.96 17.74
CA ARG A 225 -16.50 13.26 17.34
C ARG A 225 -16.56 14.39 16.30
N LEU A 226 -15.71 15.41 16.45
CA LEU A 226 -15.59 16.46 15.44
C LEU A 226 -15.01 15.91 14.14
N PHE A 227 -14.02 15.02 14.23
CA PHE A 227 -13.48 14.32 13.06
C PHE A 227 -14.58 13.59 12.29
N GLU A 228 -15.39 12.78 12.98
CA GLU A 228 -16.54 12.09 12.38
C GLU A 228 -17.53 13.05 11.71
N GLN A 229 -17.85 14.17 12.37
CA GLN A 229 -18.74 15.19 11.79
C GLN A 229 -18.16 15.83 10.52
N ASN A 230 -16.86 16.12 10.51
CA ASN A 230 -16.16 16.67 9.35
C ASN A 230 -16.12 15.68 8.20
N VAL A 231 -15.83 14.39 8.48
CA VAL A 231 -15.91 13.31 7.48
C VAL A 231 -17.33 13.25 6.91
N HIS A 232 -18.37 13.08 7.73
CA HIS A 232 -19.75 12.98 7.23
C HIS A 232 -20.25 14.25 6.50
N ARG A 233 -19.71 15.42 6.83
CA ARG A 233 -19.99 16.67 6.11
C ARG A 233 -19.31 16.67 4.74
N SER A 234 -18.02 16.36 4.68
CA SER A 234 -17.25 16.30 3.43
C SER A 234 -17.80 15.25 2.46
N LEU A 235 -18.16 14.05 2.93
CA LEU A 235 -18.73 12.99 2.08
C LEU A 235 -20.00 13.44 1.35
N ARG A 236 -20.82 14.28 1.98
CA ARG A 236 -22.07 14.82 1.43
C ARG A 236 -21.87 15.98 0.44
N GLY A 237 -20.65 16.46 0.27
CA GLY A 237 -20.35 17.67 -0.48
C GLY A 237 -20.45 18.89 0.43
N GLY A 238 -19.34 19.42 0.91
CA GLY A 238 -19.36 20.49 1.89
C GLY A 238 -18.00 21.01 2.31
N TYR A 239 -18.02 22.12 3.06
CA TYR A 239 -16.80 22.76 3.56
C TYR A 239 -16.35 22.16 4.89
N VAL A 240 -15.05 21.90 4.99
CA VAL A 240 -14.31 21.70 6.24
C VAL A 240 -13.24 22.78 6.29
N GLY A 241 -13.34 23.68 7.26
CA GLY A 241 -12.55 24.91 7.26
C GLY A 241 -12.84 25.75 6.01
N ALA A 242 -11.79 26.10 5.26
CA ALA A 242 -11.88 26.86 4.01
C ALA A 242 -11.97 25.98 2.74
N THR A 243 -11.82 24.66 2.88
CA THR A 243 -11.73 23.73 1.75
C THR A 243 -13.08 23.08 1.48
N TYR A 244 -13.55 23.17 0.24
CA TYR A 244 -14.73 22.42 -0.22
C TYR A 244 -14.31 21.02 -0.64
N PHE A 245 -15.04 20.01 -0.16
CA PHE A 245 -14.88 18.62 -0.58
C PHE A 245 -16.07 18.23 -1.45
N GLU A 246 -15.80 17.61 -2.60
CA GLU A 246 -16.84 17.08 -3.49
C GLU A 246 -17.59 15.91 -2.87
N ARG A 247 -18.88 15.75 -3.23
CA ARG A 247 -19.71 14.64 -2.73
C ARG A 247 -19.17 13.30 -3.23
N CYS A 248 -18.86 12.39 -2.32
CA CYS A 248 -18.33 11.06 -2.64
C CYS A 248 -19.07 9.91 -1.92
N LEU A 249 -20.35 10.09 -1.58
CA LEU A 249 -21.21 8.98 -1.14
C LEU A 249 -21.53 8.01 -2.29
N LYS A 250 -21.57 6.70 -1.97
CA LYS A 250 -21.99 5.59 -2.84
C LYS A 250 -23.40 5.77 -3.38
#